data_AF-A0A534MC59-F1
#
_entry.id   AF-A0A534MC59-F1
#
_cell.length_a   1.000
_cell.length_b   1.000
_cell.length_c   1.000
_cell.angle_alpha   90.00
_cell.angle_beta   90.00
_cell.angle_gamma   90.00
#
_symmetry.space_group_name_H-M   'P 1'
#
loop_
_entity.id
_entity.type
_entity.pdbx_description
1 polymer ?
#
loop_
_entity_poly.entity_id
_entity_poly.type
_entity_poly.pdbx_seq_one_letter_code
_entity_poly.pdbx_strand_id
1 'polypeptide(L)'
;MISQFEYSAPENVNVKGAFSGSPKASISLQRDPMQRLYGGTWMGNRDGSRGGARLEYPGPLAEGGGESMSVEENLKVIETATKALNDRDFDRYESLHLNSVLQRGPQNPEGIKGIKAIRASLDPLFEAFPDIRFVAETQFGAGDWITQLSHIRGTNTGPLVMPGGQTIPATNKAVRLPVAMVAKLEGGKFAEINVYFDQAGMMAQLGLLPPPQQPEP
;
A
#
# COMPACT_ATOMS: atom_id res chain seq x y z
N MET A 1 -14.18 28.19 -26.17
CA MET A 1 -14.20 29.25 -25.14
C MET A 1 -13.61 28.64 -23.88
N ILE A 2 -12.40 29.05 -23.52
CA ILE A 2 -11.64 28.52 -22.39
C ILE A 2 -11.97 29.43 -21.20
N SER A 3 -12.47 28.86 -20.10
CA SER A 3 -12.64 29.58 -18.83
C SER A 3 -11.58 29.06 -17.86
N GLN A 4 -10.64 29.96 -17.54
CA GLN A 4 -9.66 29.81 -16.47
C GLN A 4 -10.37 29.97 -15.12
N PHE A 5 -10.07 29.09 -14.16
CA PHE A 5 -10.34 29.33 -12.76
C PHE A 5 -8.99 29.45 -12.04
N GLU A 6 -8.67 30.67 -11.63
CA GLU A 6 -7.59 30.99 -10.69
C GLU A 6 -8.00 30.55 -9.28
N TYR A 7 -7.11 29.84 -8.59
CA TYR A 7 -7.25 29.49 -7.19
C TYR A 7 -6.49 30.52 -6.34
N SER A 8 -7.23 31.27 -5.51
CA SER A 8 -6.69 32.24 -4.55
C SER A 8 -6.44 31.56 -3.21
N ALA A 9 -5.25 31.70 -2.64
CA ALA A 9 -4.88 31.15 -1.34
C ALA A 9 -5.27 32.11 -0.19
N PRO A 10 -5.76 31.64 0.96
CA PRO A 10 -6.09 32.51 2.08
C PRO A 10 -4.84 32.97 2.86
N GLU A 11 -4.92 34.23 3.31
CA GLU A 11 -3.88 35.03 3.96
C GLU A 11 -3.47 34.52 5.35
N ASN A 12 -2.19 34.75 5.67
CA ASN A 12 -1.54 34.45 6.94
C ASN A 12 -2.06 35.36 8.07
N VAL A 13 -2.56 34.76 9.16
CA VAL A 13 -2.71 35.46 10.44
C VAL A 13 -1.37 35.50 11.16
N ASN A 14 -0.86 36.71 11.34
CA ASN A 14 0.40 37.03 12.00
C ASN A 14 0.15 37.31 13.49
N VAL A 15 0.71 36.51 14.39
CA VAL A 15 0.77 36.85 15.83
C VAL A 15 2.23 37.06 16.22
N LYS A 16 2.62 38.33 16.37
CA LYS A 16 3.90 38.74 16.94
C LYS A 16 3.87 38.58 18.46
N GLY A 17 4.74 37.74 19.00
CA GLY A 17 5.13 37.71 20.41
C GLY A 17 6.64 37.52 20.49
N ALA A 18 7.34 38.52 21.03
CA ALA A 18 8.79 38.61 21.10
C ALA A 18 9.38 37.65 22.14
N PHE A 19 10.47 36.95 21.80
CA PHE A 19 11.49 36.54 22.77
C PHE A 19 12.87 36.50 22.10
N SER A 20 13.78 37.28 22.67
CA SER A 20 15.21 37.29 22.42
C SER A 20 15.88 36.02 22.98
N GLY A 21 16.78 35.41 22.20
CA GLY A 21 17.69 34.39 22.71
C GLY A 21 18.10 33.40 21.63
N SER A 22 19.32 33.54 21.13
CA SER A 22 19.94 32.51 20.30
C SER A 22 20.37 31.35 21.19
N PRO A 23 19.99 30.10 20.86
CA PRO A 23 20.94 29.01 20.97
C PRO A 23 21.10 28.31 19.62
N LYS A 24 22.35 27.94 19.31
CA LYS A 24 22.71 27.08 18.19
C LYS A 24 21.95 25.74 18.33
N ALA A 25 20.94 25.51 17.51
CA ALA A 25 20.36 24.19 17.28
C ALA A 25 20.84 23.70 15.92
N SER A 26 21.74 22.71 15.92
CA SER A 26 22.01 21.90 14.74
C SER A 26 20.75 21.10 14.41
N ILE A 27 19.99 21.56 13.42
CA ILE A 27 18.88 20.80 12.85
C ILE A 27 19.51 19.62 12.11
N SER A 28 19.47 18.43 12.71
CA SER A 28 19.59 17.19 11.96
C SER A 28 18.34 17.06 11.11
N LEU A 29 18.44 17.48 9.85
CA LEU A 29 17.48 17.11 8.82
C LEU A 29 17.53 15.58 8.69
N GLN A 30 16.66 14.88 9.42
CA GLN A 30 16.30 13.51 9.05
C GLN A 30 15.65 13.60 7.68
N ARG A 31 16.44 13.27 6.66
CA ARG A 31 15.97 13.21 5.27
C ARG A 31 14.97 12.08 5.17
N ASP A 32 13.81 12.39 4.61
CA ASP A 32 12.75 11.45 4.27
C ASP A 32 13.32 10.31 3.39
N PRO A 33 13.16 9.03 3.77
CA PRO A 33 13.73 7.90 3.04
C PRO A 33 13.22 7.79 1.60
N MET A 34 12.07 8.39 1.26
CA MET A 34 11.51 8.36 -0.10
C MET A 34 12.18 9.34 -1.08
N GLN A 35 12.82 10.41 -0.60
CA GLN A 35 13.56 11.34 -1.46
C GLN A 35 14.78 10.68 -2.13
N ARG A 36 15.27 9.55 -1.60
CA ARG A 36 16.40 8.78 -2.15
C ARG A 36 16.07 8.03 -3.44
N LEU A 37 14.81 7.63 -3.65
CA LEU A 37 14.44 6.73 -4.76
C LEU A 37 14.19 7.47 -6.08
N TYR A 38 13.87 8.76 -6.05
CA TYR A 38 13.41 9.50 -7.25
C TYR A 38 14.26 10.74 -7.61
N GLY A 39 15.33 11.04 -6.87
CA GLY A 39 16.16 12.24 -7.07
C GLY A 39 17.30 12.12 -8.11
N GLY A 40 17.09 11.39 -9.21
CA GLY A 40 18.10 11.23 -10.26
C GLY A 40 17.93 12.22 -11.42
N THR A 41 18.63 13.36 -11.41
CA THR A 41 18.72 14.25 -12.57
C THR A 41 19.57 13.57 -13.66
N TRP A 42 18.94 13.17 -14.76
CA TRP A 42 19.64 12.65 -15.95
C TRP A 42 20.30 13.79 -16.73
N MET A 43 21.55 14.13 -16.40
CA MET A 43 22.43 14.87 -17.31
C MET A 43 23.44 13.89 -17.87
N GLY A 44 23.22 13.45 -19.12
CA GLY A 44 24.18 12.62 -19.84
C GLY A 44 25.41 13.41 -20.24
N ASN A 45 26.60 12.96 -19.83
CA ASN A 45 27.87 13.47 -20.33
C ASN A 45 28.17 12.87 -21.71
N ARG A 46 28.63 13.70 -22.66
CA ARG A 46 28.88 13.36 -24.09
C ARG A 46 30.16 12.55 -24.34
N ASP A 47 30.75 11.87 -23.35
CA ASP A 47 32.07 11.25 -23.50
C ASP A 47 32.08 9.71 -23.54
N GLY A 48 30.93 9.05 -23.54
CA GLY A 48 30.85 7.60 -23.74
C GLY A 48 31.46 6.76 -22.60
N SER A 49 31.80 7.37 -21.46
CA SER A 49 32.17 6.64 -20.27
C SER A 49 30.90 6.12 -19.56
N ARG A 50 30.85 4.82 -19.25
CA ARG A 50 29.73 4.19 -18.51
C ARG A 50 29.74 4.67 -17.05
N GLY A 51 29.23 5.86 -16.81
CA GLY A 51 28.85 6.35 -15.48
C GLY A 51 27.61 5.62 -15.00
N GLY A 52 27.76 4.37 -14.55
CA GLY A 52 26.66 3.64 -13.93
C GLY A 52 26.29 4.31 -12.61
N ALA A 53 25.08 4.84 -12.51
CA ALA A 53 24.53 5.30 -11.24
C ALA A 53 24.59 4.13 -10.24
N ARG A 54 25.34 4.29 -9.16
CA ARG A 54 25.36 3.31 -8.06
C ARG A 54 24.00 3.39 -7.38
N LEU A 55 23.12 2.45 -7.71
CA LEU A 55 21.88 2.24 -6.96
C LEU A 55 22.26 1.89 -5.52
N GLU A 56 21.98 2.80 -4.58
CA GLU A 56 22.04 2.49 -3.15
C GLU A 56 20.85 1.58 -2.83
N TYR A 57 21.09 0.27 -2.83
CA TYR A 57 20.15 -0.65 -2.21
C TYR A 57 20.18 -0.40 -0.71
N PRO A 58 19.03 -0.28 -0.02
CA PRO A 58 19.01 -0.39 1.43
C PRO A 58 19.74 -1.70 1.78
N GLY A 59 20.64 -1.62 2.76
CA GLY A 59 21.45 -2.78 3.18
C GLY A 59 20.56 -3.98 3.54
N PRO A 60 21.16 -5.20 3.64
CA PRO A 60 20.41 -6.38 4.06
C PRO A 60 19.54 -6.06 5.28
N LEU A 61 18.30 -6.54 5.23
CA LEU A 61 17.24 -6.30 6.21
C LEU A 61 17.84 -6.31 7.62
N ALA A 62 17.73 -5.18 8.33
CA ALA A 62 18.30 -5.02 9.67
C ALA A 62 17.91 -6.21 10.55
N GLU A 63 18.89 -6.82 11.21
CA GLU A 63 18.62 -7.81 12.25
C GLU A 63 17.80 -7.12 13.36
N GLY A 64 16.52 -7.49 13.46
CA GLY A 64 15.59 -6.94 14.43
C GLY A 64 16.04 -7.30 15.84
N GLY A 65 16.46 -6.29 16.62
CA GLY A 65 16.82 -6.42 18.03
C GLY A 65 15.59 -6.54 18.94
N GLY A 66 15.09 -7.75 19.05
CA GLY A 66 14.06 -8.24 19.97
C GLY A 66 13.96 -9.76 19.81
N GLU A 67 13.29 -10.49 20.71
CA GLU A 67 12.94 -11.88 20.41
C GLU A 67 12.00 -11.87 19.19
N SER A 68 12.58 -11.98 17.99
CA SER A 68 11.86 -12.09 16.74
C SER A 68 11.18 -13.44 16.71
N MET A 69 9.91 -13.44 16.31
CA MET A 69 9.20 -14.70 16.08
C MET A 69 9.85 -15.44 14.91
N SER A 70 9.76 -16.76 14.94
CA SER A 70 10.22 -17.54 13.80
C SER A 70 9.39 -17.21 12.57
N VAL A 71 9.99 -17.37 11.38
CA VAL A 71 9.28 -17.21 10.11
C VAL A 71 8.04 -18.11 10.07
N GLU A 72 8.12 -19.34 10.58
CA GLU A 72 6.98 -20.26 10.64
C GLU A 72 5.81 -19.70 11.45
N GLU A 73 6.06 -19.09 12.60
CA GLU A 73 5.00 -18.48 13.41
C GLU A 73 4.43 -17.23 12.73
N ASN A 74 5.27 -16.43 12.07
CA ASN A 74 4.80 -15.29 11.27
C ASN A 74 3.91 -15.75 10.11
N LEU A 75 4.22 -16.90 9.49
CA LEU A 75 3.39 -17.51 8.45
C LEU A 75 2.02 -17.99 8.99
N LYS A 76 1.95 -18.47 10.23
CA LYS A 76 0.66 -18.80 10.86
C LYS A 76 -0.22 -17.57 11.10
N VAL A 77 0.38 -16.40 11.36
CA VAL A 77 -0.36 -15.14 11.53
C VAL A 77 -1.07 -14.73 10.24
N ILE A 78 -0.39 -14.82 9.09
CA ILE A 78 -0.99 -14.48 7.80
C ILE A 78 -2.06 -15.47 7.35
N GLU A 79 -1.89 -16.76 7.60
CA GLU A 79 -2.94 -17.76 7.36
C GLU A 79 -4.19 -17.45 8.18
N THR A 80 -4.00 -17.13 9.47
CA THR A 80 -5.09 -16.75 10.37
C THR A 80 -5.78 -15.47 9.91
N ALA A 81 -5.02 -14.46 9.46
CA ALA A 81 -5.59 -13.21 8.96
C ALA A 81 -6.37 -13.43 7.66
N THR A 82 -5.86 -14.25 6.74
CA THR A 82 -6.54 -14.62 5.49
C THR A 82 -7.86 -15.34 5.78
N LYS A 83 -7.84 -16.29 6.73
CA LYS A 83 -9.06 -16.96 7.20
C LYS A 83 -10.06 -15.99 7.81
N ALA A 84 -9.60 -15.09 8.68
CA ALA A 84 -10.45 -14.08 9.31
C ALA A 84 -11.15 -13.18 8.28
N LEU A 85 -10.44 -12.70 7.26
CA LEU A 85 -11.04 -11.93 6.16
C LEU A 85 -12.09 -12.73 5.38
N ASN A 86 -11.78 -13.99 5.08
CA ASN A 86 -12.66 -14.90 4.36
C ASN A 86 -13.94 -15.24 5.13
N ASP A 87 -13.87 -15.29 6.46
CA ASP A 87 -15.00 -15.60 7.35
C ASP A 87 -15.70 -14.34 7.88
N ARG A 88 -15.24 -13.15 7.48
CA ARG A 88 -15.71 -11.84 7.98
C ARG A 88 -15.57 -11.69 9.51
N ASP A 89 -14.59 -12.39 10.09
CA ASP A 89 -14.22 -12.27 11.50
C ASP A 89 -13.26 -11.09 11.68
N PHE A 90 -13.85 -9.90 11.73
CA PHE A 90 -13.08 -8.68 11.77
C PHE A 90 -12.41 -8.43 13.10
N ASP A 91 -13.01 -8.85 14.22
CA ASP A 91 -12.38 -8.76 15.53
C ASP A 91 -11.10 -9.60 15.56
N ARG A 92 -11.14 -10.81 14.98
CA ARG A 92 -9.94 -11.64 14.83
C ARG A 92 -8.92 -10.97 13.93
N TYR A 93 -9.33 -10.46 12.77
CA TYR A 93 -8.43 -9.77 11.84
C TYR A 93 -7.72 -8.61 12.53
N GLU A 94 -8.46 -7.75 13.24
CA GLU A 94 -7.89 -6.60 13.93
C GLU A 94 -6.91 -7.00 15.03
N SER A 95 -7.19 -8.08 15.76
CA SER A 95 -6.31 -8.57 16.85
C SER A 95 -4.89 -8.93 16.40
N LEU A 96 -4.72 -9.25 15.11
CA LEU A 96 -3.46 -9.66 14.48
C LEU A 96 -2.61 -8.47 13.98
N HIS A 97 -3.06 -7.23 14.19
CA HIS A 97 -2.35 -6.03 13.74
C HIS A 97 -1.93 -5.18 14.94
N LEU A 98 -0.82 -4.45 14.78
CA LEU A 98 -0.52 -3.36 15.70
C LEU A 98 -1.54 -2.23 15.50
N ASN A 99 -1.87 -1.53 16.57
CA ASN A 99 -2.71 -0.32 16.46
C ASN A 99 -2.09 0.74 15.54
N SER A 100 -0.75 0.74 15.42
CA SER A 100 0.04 1.64 14.59
C SER A 100 0.34 1.12 13.19
N VAL A 101 -0.22 -0.03 12.78
CA VAL A 101 0.07 -0.67 11.49
C VAL A 101 -0.06 0.31 10.33
N LEU A 102 0.83 0.20 9.35
CA LEU A 102 0.76 0.98 8.12
C LEU A 102 0.54 0.04 6.93
N GLN A 103 -0.55 0.24 6.20
CA GLN A 103 -0.83 -0.52 4.98
C GLN A 103 -0.75 0.37 3.74
N ARG A 104 0.02 -0.06 2.74
CA ARG A 104 0.09 0.58 1.42
C ARG A 104 -0.41 -0.35 0.34
N GLY A 105 -0.89 0.25 -0.74
CA GLY A 105 -1.24 -0.47 -1.96
C GLY A 105 -1.53 0.48 -3.11
N PRO A 106 -1.87 -0.05 -4.29
CA PRO A 106 -2.04 0.74 -5.51
C PRO A 106 -3.09 1.86 -5.42
N GLN A 107 -4.10 1.70 -4.55
CA GLN A 107 -5.14 2.71 -4.31
C GLN A 107 -4.76 3.74 -3.24
N ASN A 108 -3.80 3.41 -2.36
CA ASN A 108 -3.40 4.23 -1.23
C ASN A 108 -1.86 4.19 -1.11
N PRO A 109 -1.13 4.85 -2.02
CA PRO A 109 0.33 4.79 -2.06
C PRO A 109 0.98 5.47 -0.83
N GLU A 110 0.37 6.53 -0.31
CA GLU A 110 0.82 7.21 0.93
C GLU A 110 0.57 6.36 2.20
N GLY A 111 -0.32 5.37 2.09
CA GLY A 111 -0.65 4.42 3.13
C GLY A 111 -1.82 4.82 4.03
N ILE A 112 -2.44 3.80 4.60
CA ILE A 112 -3.51 3.88 5.59
C ILE A 112 -2.91 3.53 6.94
N LYS A 113 -2.98 4.45 7.90
CA LYS A 113 -2.43 4.28 9.24
C LYS A 113 -3.50 3.80 10.21
N GLY A 114 -3.18 2.72 10.91
CA GLY A 114 -3.94 2.14 12.00
C GLY A 114 -4.99 1.14 11.56
N ILE A 115 -5.14 0.08 12.35
CA ILE A 115 -5.96 -1.08 12.00
C ILE A 115 -7.44 -0.74 11.81
N LYS A 116 -7.98 0.20 12.59
CA LYS A 116 -9.37 0.65 12.44
C LYS A 116 -9.63 1.31 11.09
N ALA A 117 -8.68 2.14 10.61
CA ALA A 117 -8.78 2.78 9.31
C ALA A 117 -8.63 1.76 8.16
N ILE A 118 -7.70 0.81 8.30
CA ILE A 118 -7.53 -0.29 7.34
C ILE A 118 -8.82 -1.13 7.25
N ARG A 119 -9.38 -1.52 8.39
CA ARG A 119 -10.62 -2.28 8.44
C ARG A 119 -11.77 -1.56 7.74
N ALA A 120 -11.94 -0.26 8.01
CA ALA A 120 -12.97 0.56 7.34
C ALA A 120 -12.73 0.65 5.83
N SER A 121 -11.48 0.68 5.39
CA SER A 121 -11.14 0.71 3.96
C SER A 121 -11.52 -0.57 3.19
N LEU A 122 -11.78 -1.67 3.90
CA LEU A 122 -12.22 -2.93 3.29
C LEU A 122 -13.75 -3.02 3.09
N ASP A 123 -14.53 -2.15 3.75
CA ASP A 123 -16.01 -2.19 3.64
C ASP A 123 -16.48 -2.05 2.19
N PRO A 124 -16.00 -1.09 1.38
CA PRO A 124 -16.41 -0.97 -0.02
C PRO A 124 -16.10 -2.21 -0.86
N LEU A 125 -15.01 -2.93 -0.54
CA LEU A 125 -14.64 -4.16 -1.23
C LEU A 125 -15.65 -5.28 -0.92
N PHE A 126 -16.05 -5.44 0.35
CA PHE A 126 -17.02 -6.46 0.76
C PHE A 126 -18.44 -6.14 0.33
N GLU A 127 -18.81 -4.86 0.25
CA GLU A 127 -20.08 -4.43 -0.34
C GLU A 127 -20.11 -4.71 -1.84
N ALA A 128 -19.04 -4.36 -2.57
CA ALA A 128 -18.95 -4.58 -4.00
C ALA A 128 -18.89 -6.07 -4.39
N PHE A 129 -18.22 -6.89 -3.58
CA PHE A 129 -18.02 -8.33 -3.79
C PHE A 129 -18.36 -9.12 -2.51
N PRO A 130 -19.65 -9.36 -2.22
CA PRO A 130 -20.07 -10.06 -1.01
C PRO A 130 -19.48 -11.48 -0.88
N ASP A 131 -19.25 -12.15 -2.01
CA ASP A 131 -18.68 -13.49 -2.12
C ASP A 131 -17.13 -13.51 -2.21
N ILE A 132 -16.44 -12.37 -2.05
CA ILE A 132 -14.99 -12.31 -2.25
C ILE A 132 -14.24 -13.24 -1.31
N ARG A 133 -13.29 -13.99 -1.90
CA ARG A 133 -12.37 -14.90 -1.21
C ARG A 133 -10.93 -14.59 -1.58
N PHE A 134 -10.06 -14.65 -0.58
CA PHE A 134 -8.61 -14.60 -0.69
C PHE A 134 -8.06 -16.02 -0.60
N VAL A 135 -7.27 -16.44 -1.59
CA VAL A 135 -6.73 -17.81 -1.68
C VAL A 135 -5.23 -17.72 -1.73
N ALA A 136 -4.56 -18.15 -0.67
CA ALA A 136 -3.10 -18.24 -0.62
C ALA A 136 -2.59 -19.32 -1.58
N GLU A 137 -1.50 -19.02 -2.28
CA GLU A 137 -0.83 -19.95 -3.20
C GLU A 137 0.56 -20.32 -2.68
N THR A 138 1.37 -19.31 -2.38
CA THR A 138 2.74 -19.48 -1.90
C THR A 138 3.02 -18.49 -0.79
N GLN A 139 3.70 -18.94 0.25
CA GLN A 139 4.17 -18.08 1.33
C GLN A 139 5.63 -18.39 1.68
N PHE A 140 6.38 -17.36 2.02
CA PHE A 140 7.78 -17.47 2.45
C PHE A 140 8.20 -16.21 3.20
N GLY A 141 9.34 -16.23 3.88
CA GLY A 141 9.80 -15.08 4.65
C GLY A 141 11.25 -15.20 5.11
N ALA A 142 11.75 -14.12 5.70
CA ALA A 142 13.07 -14.02 6.31
C ALA A 142 13.02 -13.01 7.46
N GLY A 143 13.45 -13.44 8.66
CA GLY A 143 13.33 -12.65 9.88
C GLY A 143 11.87 -12.22 10.13
N ASP A 144 11.67 -10.93 10.34
CA ASP A 144 10.37 -10.32 10.60
C ASP A 144 9.50 -10.13 9.35
N TRP A 145 10.05 -10.38 8.16
CA TRP A 145 9.36 -10.16 6.90
C TRP A 145 8.78 -11.45 6.33
N ILE A 146 7.53 -11.37 5.89
CA ILE A 146 6.85 -12.45 5.17
C ILE A 146 6.28 -11.94 3.86
N THR A 147 6.04 -12.86 2.94
CA THR A 147 5.38 -12.61 1.67
C THR A 147 4.33 -13.70 1.42
N GLN A 148 3.20 -13.29 0.83
CA GLN A 148 2.18 -14.19 0.30
C GLN A 148 1.85 -13.82 -1.14
N LEU A 149 2.01 -14.80 -2.01
CA LEU A 149 1.39 -14.81 -3.33
C LEU A 149 0.04 -15.49 -3.20
N SER A 150 -0.98 -14.85 -3.75
CA SER A 150 -2.37 -15.27 -3.62
C SER A 150 -3.16 -14.86 -4.85
N HIS A 151 -4.39 -15.32 -4.94
CA HIS A 151 -5.38 -14.70 -5.80
C HIS A 151 -6.65 -14.36 -5.03
N ILE A 152 -7.32 -13.29 -5.46
CA ILE A 152 -8.68 -12.98 -5.03
C ILE A 152 -9.65 -13.45 -6.10
N ARG A 153 -10.84 -13.89 -5.67
CA ARG A 153 -11.96 -14.19 -6.54
C ARG A 153 -13.27 -13.68 -5.94
N GLY A 154 -14.15 -13.16 -6.77
CA GLY A 154 -15.47 -12.69 -6.34
C GLY A 154 -16.30 -12.21 -7.53
N THR A 155 -17.58 -12.02 -7.29
CA THR A 155 -18.57 -11.54 -8.25
C THR A 155 -19.06 -10.16 -7.82
N ASN A 156 -18.97 -9.18 -8.73
CA ASN A 156 -19.42 -7.84 -8.43
C ASN A 156 -20.95 -7.73 -8.47
N THR A 157 -21.61 -8.01 -7.35
CA THR A 157 -23.07 -7.91 -7.18
C THR A 157 -23.51 -6.67 -6.40
N GLY A 158 -22.56 -5.93 -5.83
CA GLY A 158 -22.80 -4.65 -5.16
C GLY A 158 -22.25 -3.43 -5.92
N PRO A 159 -22.52 -2.22 -5.43
CA PRO A 159 -21.99 -0.99 -6.04
C PRO A 159 -20.46 -0.91 -5.90
N LEU A 160 -19.78 -0.43 -6.94
CA LEU A 160 -18.35 -0.13 -6.92
C LEU A 160 -18.12 1.35 -6.65
N VAL A 161 -17.44 1.68 -5.56
CA VAL A 161 -16.99 3.05 -5.28
C VAL A 161 -15.63 3.26 -5.94
N MET A 162 -15.58 4.15 -6.93
CA MET A 162 -14.37 4.50 -7.65
C MET A 162 -13.57 5.57 -6.90
N PRO A 163 -12.25 5.67 -7.15
CA PRO A 163 -11.47 6.84 -6.78
C PRO A 163 -12.17 8.12 -7.27
N GLY A 164 -12.35 9.11 -6.39
CA GLY A 164 -13.10 10.33 -6.69
C GLY A 164 -14.59 10.30 -6.32
N GLY A 165 -15.09 9.20 -5.74
CA GLY A 165 -16.43 9.12 -5.14
C GLY A 165 -17.55 8.78 -6.10
N GLN A 166 -17.26 8.58 -7.39
CA GLN A 166 -18.24 8.05 -8.33
C GLN A 166 -18.61 6.61 -7.95
N THR A 167 -19.91 6.31 -7.93
CA THR A 167 -20.40 4.94 -7.71
C THR A 167 -20.88 4.34 -9.03
N ILE A 168 -20.42 3.13 -9.35
CA ILE A 168 -20.84 2.35 -10.51
C ILE A 168 -21.80 1.25 -10.02
N PRO A 169 -22.96 1.05 -10.66
CA PRO A 169 -23.84 -0.08 -10.35
C PRO A 169 -23.14 -1.43 -10.51
N ALA A 170 -23.68 -2.46 -9.85
CA ALA A 170 -23.17 -3.82 -9.98
C ALA A 170 -23.05 -4.26 -11.44
N THR A 171 -21.86 -4.71 -11.83
CA THR A 171 -21.57 -5.19 -13.18
C THR A 171 -22.00 -6.65 -13.39
N ASN A 172 -22.24 -7.38 -12.30
CA ASN A 172 -22.52 -8.83 -12.26
C ASN A 172 -21.43 -9.69 -12.91
N LYS A 173 -20.19 -9.17 -12.98
CA LYS A 173 -19.04 -9.88 -13.53
C LYS A 173 -18.17 -10.46 -12.43
N ALA A 174 -17.60 -11.64 -12.70
CA ALA A 174 -16.62 -12.25 -11.83
C ALA A 174 -15.22 -11.69 -12.11
N VAL A 175 -14.42 -11.57 -11.06
CA VAL A 175 -13.00 -11.25 -11.14
C VAL A 175 -12.17 -12.38 -10.54
N ARG A 176 -10.99 -12.61 -11.13
CA ARG A 176 -9.90 -13.39 -10.52
C ARG A 176 -8.59 -12.64 -10.74
N LEU A 177 -7.92 -12.27 -9.65
CA LEU A 177 -6.76 -11.39 -9.71
C LEU A 177 -5.62 -11.93 -8.84
N PRO A 178 -4.41 -12.08 -9.39
CA PRO A 178 -3.21 -12.30 -8.60
C PRO A 178 -2.97 -11.10 -7.67
N VAL A 179 -2.57 -11.40 -6.44
CA VAL A 179 -2.23 -10.44 -5.39
C VAL A 179 -0.95 -10.89 -4.70
N ALA A 180 -0.01 -9.98 -4.56
CA ALA A 180 1.17 -10.16 -3.72
C ALA A 180 1.06 -9.27 -2.48
N MET A 181 1.33 -9.84 -1.31
CA MET A 181 1.43 -9.08 -0.06
C MET A 181 2.82 -9.31 0.53
N VAL A 182 3.49 -8.23 0.90
CA VAL A 182 4.75 -8.25 1.66
C VAL A 182 4.49 -7.55 2.98
N ALA A 183 4.78 -8.19 4.10
CA ALA A 183 4.47 -7.64 5.41
C ALA A 183 5.60 -7.83 6.41
N LYS A 184 5.74 -6.86 7.32
CA LYS A 184 6.62 -6.92 8.48
C LYS A 184 5.78 -7.21 9.72
N LEU A 185 6.24 -8.15 10.54
CA LEU A 185 5.64 -8.47 11.83
C LEU A 185 6.52 -8.00 12.98
N GLU A 186 5.89 -7.58 14.06
CA GLU A 186 6.54 -7.23 15.33
C GLU A 186 5.72 -7.85 16.45
N GLY A 187 6.34 -8.74 17.24
CA GLY A 187 5.64 -9.45 18.32
C GLY A 187 4.40 -10.22 17.85
N GLY A 188 4.46 -10.83 16.65
CA GLY A 188 3.36 -11.64 16.11
C GLY A 188 2.19 -10.83 15.54
N LYS A 189 2.39 -9.54 15.29
CA LYS A 189 1.37 -8.65 14.74
C LYS A 189 1.90 -7.91 13.53
N PHE A 190 1.03 -7.65 12.56
CA PHE A 190 1.37 -6.82 11.42
C PHE A 190 1.71 -5.39 11.85
N ALA A 191 2.94 -4.99 11.54
CA ALA A 191 3.44 -3.62 11.74
C ALA A 191 3.43 -2.84 10.42
N GLU A 192 3.72 -3.51 9.31
CA GLU A 192 3.69 -2.94 7.97
C GLU A 192 3.13 -3.94 6.96
N ILE A 193 2.31 -3.47 6.02
CA ILE A 193 1.74 -4.28 4.94
C ILE A 193 1.87 -3.51 3.63
N ASN A 194 2.43 -4.14 2.61
CA ASN A 194 2.46 -3.64 1.24
C ASN A 194 1.72 -4.66 0.35
N VAL A 195 0.63 -4.23 -0.28
CA VAL A 195 -0.19 -5.06 -1.17
C VAL A 195 0.03 -4.62 -2.61
N TYR A 196 0.11 -5.56 -3.56
CA TYR A 196 0.24 -5.30 -4.98
C TYR A 196 -0.76 -6.16 -5.76
N PHE A 197 -1.47 -5.53 -6.68
CA PHE A 197 -2.39 -6.20 -7.60
C PHE A 197 -2.63 -5.33 -8.83
N ASP A 198 -3.09 -5.96 -9.92
CA ASP A 198 -3.38 -5.29 -11.18
C ASP A 198 -4.77 -4.62 -11.16
N GLN A 199 -4.80 -3.33 -10.84
CA GLN A 199 -6.02 -2.52 -10.88
C GLN A 199 -6.60 -2.41 -12.29
N ALA A 200 -5.76 -2.32 -13.32
CA ALA A 200 -6.24 -2.20 -14.70
C ALA A 200 -6.86 -3.52 -15.16
N GLY A 201 -6.23 -4.65 -14.84
CA GLY A 201 -6.77 -5.99 -15.07
C GLY A 201 -8.11 -6.22 -14.36
N MET A 202 -8.26 -5.74 -13.11
CA MET A 202 -9.55 -5.77 -12.41
C MET A 202 -10.63 -5.03 -13.18
N MET A 203 -10.36 -3.78 -13.57
CA MET A 203 -11.31 -2.93 -14.27
C MET A 203 -11.66 -3.47 -15.67
N ALA A 204 -10.70 -4.08 -16.36
CA ALA A 204 -10.94 -4.77 -17.63
C ALA A 204 -11.88 -5.99 -17.46
N GLN A 205 -11.68 -6.82 -16.44
CA GLN A 205 -12.57 -7.96 -16.14
C GLN A 205 -14.00 -7.50 -15.82
N LEU A 206 -14.15 -6.35 -15.16
CA LEU A 206 -15.44 -5.71 -14.88
C LEU A 206 -16.07 -5.04 -16.12
N GLY A 207 -15.37 -4.98 -17.26
CA GLY A 207 -15.84 -4.34 -18.48
C GLY A 207 -15.82 -2.81 -18.44
N LEU A 208 -15.01 -2.24 -17.54
CA LEU A 208 -14.89 -0.80 -17.30
C LEU A 208 -13.66 -0.19 -17.98
N LEU A 209 -12.75 -1.03 -18.47
CA LEU A 209 -11.66 -0.66 -19.37
C LEU A 209 -11.71 -1.56 -20.61
N PRO A 210 -11.26 -1.06 -21.78
CA PRO A 210 -11.01 -1.92 -22.93
C PRO A 210 -9.98 -3.00 -22.55
N PRO A 211 -10.07 -4.22 -23.12
CA PRO A 211 -9.05 -5.24 -22.88
C PRO A 211 -7.68 -4.68 -23.28
N PRO A 212 -6.59 -5.04 -22.56
CA PRO A 212 -5.25 -4.64 -22.97
C PRO A 212 -5.05 -5.06 -24.43
N GLN A 213 -4.69 -4.10 -25.28
CA GLN A 213 -4.34 -4.37 -26.68
C GLN A 213 -3.15 -5.33 -26.65
N GLN A 214 -3.37 -6.58 -27.05
CA GLN A 214 -2.24 -7.47 -27.31
C GLN A 214 -1.43 -6.84 -28.45
N PRO A 215 -0.09 -6.70 -28.31
CA PRO A 215 0.72 -6.38 -29.47
C PRO A 215 0.45 -7.47 -30.51
N GLU A 216 0.14 -7.06 -31.74
CA GLU A 216 0.00 -7.98 -32.87
C GLU A 216 1.29 -8.81 -33.00
N PRO A 217 1.18 -10.11 -33.35
CA PRO A 217 2.31 -11.03 -33.44
C PRO A 217 3.36 -10.59 -34.45
#